data_AF-X1H0X3-F1
#
_entry.id   AF-X1H0X3-F1
#
_cell.length_a   1.000
_cell.length_b   1.000
_cell.length_c   1.000
_cell.angle_alpha   90.00
_cell.angle_beta   90.00
_cell.angle_gamma   90.00
#
_symmetry.space_group_name_H-M   'P 1'
#
loop_
_entity.id
_entity.type
_entity.pdbx_description
1 polymer ?
#
loop_
_entity_poly.entity_id
_entity_poly.type
_entity_poly.pdbx_seq_one_letter_code
_entity_poly.pdbx_strand_id
1 'polypeptide(L)'
;LDKQCRRVMNLLFMMPDVPGLGCWQLDTTSFYSIVNVNSCLDLIRTICGRISFIPLTLSLEPIEVSPKGITKKTVHVLFIRSEVKLADIQRLALVPPERIMLPTLQEEEPPDDLFPEQVIKAEAVGQEEKEEAPPPEPVEERTPDDVVAEDVPDLNAVFRVCFHFWPDMQPPAVCKELGYTTQMDAYEAYRGKSGWEAWLTIKSLKQPIEQPKE
;
A
#
# COMPACT_ATOMS: atom_id res chain seq x y z
N LEU A 1 35.84 43.98 -13.80
CA LEU A 1 35.04 43.10 -12.93
C LEU A 1 33.74 42.83 -13.66
N ASP A 2 33.64 41.69 -14.32
CA ASP A 2 32.42 41.34 -15.06
C ASP A 2 31.25 41.16 -14.10
N LYS A 3 30.11 41.78 -14.42
CA LYS A 3 28.85 41.61 -13.69
C LYS A 3 28.35 40.20 -13.95
N GLN A 4 28.84 39.23 -13.19
CA GLN A 4 28.34 37.86 -13.26
C GLN A 4 26.96 37.78 -12.63
N CYS A 5 26.04 37.04 -13.26
CA CYS A 5 24.73 36.75 -12.69
C CYS A 5 24.89 36.09 -11.31
N ARG A 6 24.22 36.66 -10.32
CA ARG A 6 24.18 36.10 -8.96
C ARG A 6 23.24 34.90 -8.94
N ARG A 7 23.68 33.79 -8.36
CA ARG A 7 22.82 32.62 -8.13
C ARG A 7 21.82 32.96 -7.04
N VAL A 8 20.54 32.69 -7.32
CA VAL A 8 19.42 32.86 -6.40
C VAL A 8 18.61 31.57 -6.45
N MET A 9 18.23 31.04 -5.29
CA MET A 9 17.27 29.94 -5.17
C MET A 9 16.03 30.47 -4.46
N ASN A 10 14.87 30.14 -5.03
CA ASN A 10 13.58 30.44 -4.45
C ASN A 10 12.97 29.11 -4.01
N LEU A 11 12.72 28.97 -2.71
CA LEU A 11 12.09 27.80 -2.11
C LEU A 11 10.65 28.15 -1.76
N LEU A 12 9.70 27.45 -2.37
CA LEU A 12 8.27 27.57 -2.08
C LEU A 12 7.84 26.41 -1.17
N PHE A 13 7.18 26.72 -0.06
CA PHE A 13 6.72 25.72 0.90
C PHE A 13 5.39 26.12 1.54
N MET A 14 4.69 25.13 2.10
CA MET A 14 3.45 25.30 2.85
C MET A 14 3.73 25.03 4.31
N MET A 15 3.15 25.82 5.21
CA MET A 15 3.22 25.60 6.65
C MET A 15 1.86 25.08 7.13
N PRO A 16 1.77 23.86 7.68
CA PRO A 16 0.49 23.27 8.07
C PRO A 16 -0.16 23.98 9.27
N ASP A 17 0.65 24.49 10.20
CA ASP A 17 0.17 25.05 11.47
C ASP A 17 -0.23 26.53 11.39
N VAL A 18 0.01 27.18 10.24
CA VAL A 18 -0.25 28.61 10.07
C VAL A 18 -1.61 28.81 9.40
N PRO A 19 -2.50 29.66 9.95
CA PRO A 19 -3.81 29.87 9.36
C PRO A 19 -3.70 30.55 7.98
N GLY A 20 -4.25 29.87 6.95
CA GLY A 20 -4.34 30.37 5.58
C GLY A 20 -3.84 29.36 4.54
N LEU A 21 -4.44 29.38 3.35
CA LEU A 21 -3.99 28.62 2.17
C LEU A 21 -2.84 29.35 1.47
N GLY A 22 -1.75 29.59 2.20
CA GLY A 22 -0.61 30.39 1.75
C GLY A 22 0.59 29.53 1.36
N CYS A 23 1.12 29.74 0.15
CA CYS A 23 2.48 29.31 -0.21
C CYS A 23 3.46 30.39 0.24
N TRP A 24 4.47 30.00 1.00
CA TRP A 24 5.53 30.88 1.49
C TRP A 24 6.75 30.74 0.60
N GLN A 25 7.43 31.86 0.34
CA GLN A 25 8.63 31.90 -0.49
C GLN A 25 9.83 32.34 0.35
N LEU A 26 10.94 31.61 0.23
CA LEU A 26 12.23 31.96 0.79
C LEU A 26 13.28 32.05 -0.32
N ASP A 27 13.91 33.22 -0.42
CA ASP A 27 14.93 33.50 -1.42
C ASP A 27 16.31 33.49 -0.76
N THR A 28 17.24 32.71 -1.29
CA THR A 28 18.62 32.66 -0.79
C THR A 28 19.64 32.77 -1.92
N THR A 29 20.77 33.42 -1.61
CA THR A 29 21.92 33.52 -2.52
C THR A 29 23.15 32.79 -1.99
N SER A 30 23.00 32.07 -0.87
CA SER A 30 24.09 31.31 -0.24
C SER A 30 24.37 30.03 -1.03
N PHE A 31 25.58 29.91 -1.57
CA PHE A 31 25.96 28.72 -2.34
C PHE A 31 25.77 27.41 -1.55
N TYR A 32 26.20 27.38 -0.27
CA TYR A 32 26.07 26.19 0.57
C TYR A 32 24.61 25.83 0.85
N SER A 33 23.77 26.83 1.09
CA SER A 33 22.33 26.59 1.29
C SER A 33 21.68 26.03 0.02
N ILE A 34 22.01 26.58 -1.15
CA ILE A 34 21.46 26.13 -2.44
C ILE A 34 21.82 24.68 -2.70
N VAL A 35 23.11 24.33 -2.55
CA VAL A 35 23.58 22.96 -2.77
C VAL A 35 22.96 22.00 -1.77
N ASN A 36 22.90 22.37 -0.49
CA ASN A 36 22.38 21.50 0.57
C ASN A 36 20.88 21.21 0.40
N VAL A 37 20.08 22.25 0.14
CA VAL A 37 18.63 22.11 -0.10
C VAL A 37 18.36 21.24 -1.32
N ASN A 38 18.98 21.53 -2.47
CA ASN A 38 18.75 20.76 -3.68
C ASN A 38 19.17 19.30 -3.52
N SER A 39 20.33 19.04 -2.89
CA SER A 39 20.80 17.67 -2.64
C SER A 39 19.85 16.88 -1.74
N CYS A 40 19.26 17.54 -0.74
CA CYS A 40 18.31 16.89 0.16
C CYS A 40 16.97 16.61 -0.54
N LEU A 41 16.48 17.55 -1.35
CA LEU A 41 15.27 17.36 -2.15
C LEU A 41 15.43 16.26 -3.19
N ASP A 42 16.60 16.14 -3.82
CA ASP A 42 16.91 15.05 -4.76
C ASP A 42 16.89 13.68 -4.07
N LEU A 43 17.44 13.59 -2.85
CA LEU A 43 17.39 12.38 -2.04
C LEU A 43 15.94 11.99 -1.70
N ILE A 44 15.15 12.94 -1.21
CA ILE A 44 13.73 12.70 -0.87
C ILE A 44 12.95 12.27 -2.11
N ARG A 45 13.18 12.91 -3.25
CA ARG A 45 12.57 12.53 -4.53
C ARG A 45 12.93 11.10 -4.94
N THR A 46 14.17 10.70 -4.70
CA THR A 46 14.64 9.35 -5.04
C THR A 46 13.99 8.29 -4.15
N ILE A 47 13.80 8.58 -2.86
CA ILE A 47 13.22 7.63 -1.91
C ILE A 47 11.68 7.58 -2.05
N CYS A 48 11.03 8.73 -2.14
CA CYS A 48 9.57 8.83 -2.09
C CYS A 48 8.89 8.87 -3.46
N GLY A 49 9.65 9.08 -4.54
CA GLY A 49 9.11 9.39 -5.87
C GLY A 49 8.47 10.77 -6.01
N ARG A 50 8.17 11.45 -4.89
CA ARG A 50 7.54 12.78 -4.83
C ARG A 50 8.12 13.65 -3.71
N ILE A 51 7.84 14.95 -3.76
CA ILE A 51 8.28 15.95 -2.76
C ILE A 51 7.07 16.68 -2.14
N SER A 52 5.92 16.73 -2.83
CA SER A 52 4.72 17.38 -2.33
C SER A 52 4.13 16.66 -1.12
N PHE A 53 3.61 17.45 -0.17
CA PHE A 53 2.95 16.96 1.05
C PHE A 53 3.78 16.03 1.93
N ILE A 54 5.11 16.17 1.87
CA ILE A 54 6.00 15.49 2.82
C ILE A 54 6.30 16.46 3.96
N PRO A 55 6.01 16.10 5.23
CA PRO A 55 6.34 16.93 6.37
C PRO A 55 7.87 17.00 6.52
N LEU A 56 8.42 18.20 6.34
CA LEU A 56 9.86 18.48 6.43
C LEU A 56 10.07 19.71 7.32
N THR A 57 11.16 19.68 8.08
CA THR A 57 11.55 20.76 8.99
C THR A 57 12.67 21.57 8.34
N LEU A 58 12.47 22.88 8.17
CA LEU A 58 13.49 23.80 7.68
C LEU A 58 14.24 24.43 8.86
N SER A 59 15.55 24.20 8.96
CA SER A 59 16.42 24.79 9.99
C SER A 59 17.52 25.66 9.38
N LEU A 60 17.98 26.66 10.14
CA LEU A 60 19.13 27.50 9.78
C LEU A 60 20.23 27.27 10.81
N GLU A 61 21.33 26.64 10.40
CA GLU A 61 22.40 26.21 11.30
C GLU A 61 23.73 26.88 10.93
N PRO A 62 24.54 27.31 11.93
CA PRO A 62 25.86 27.87 11.68
C PRO A 62 26.87 26.77 11.36
N ILE A 63 27.50 26.84 10.18
CA ILE A 63 28.59 25.95 9.77
C ILE A 63 29.89 26.75 9.65
N GLU A 64 30.96 26.25 10.27
CA GLU A 64 32.31 26.72 10.01
C GLU A 64 32.84 26.15 8.70
N VAL A 65 32.93 26.99 7.66
CA VAL A 65 33.58 26.62 6.40
C VAL A 65 34.96 27.27 6.34
N SER A 66 35.93 26.53 5.81
CA SER A 66 37.26 27.04 5.47
C SER A 66 37.40 27.11 3.96
N PRO A 67 37.16 28.28 3.34
CA PRO A 67 37.46 28.45 1.92
C PRO A 67 38.95 28.26 1.68
N LYS A 68 39.34 27.70 0.52
CA LYS A 68 40.76 27.58 0.13
C LYS A 68 41.46 28.93 0.26
N GLY A 69 42.35 29.05 1.25
CA GLY A 69 43.22 30.21 1.47
C GLY A 69 42.73 31.26 2.48
N ILE A 70 41.61 31.07 3.19
CA ILE A 70 41.12 32.03 4.22
C ILE A 70 40.80 31.32 5.53
N THR A 71 41.02 32.01 6.66
CA THR A 71 40.63 31.59 8.02
C THR A 71 39.14 31.27 8.12
N LYS A 72 38.80 30.34 9.02
CA LYS A 72 37.45 29.80 9.23
C LYS A 72 36.42 30.93 9.31
N LYS A 73 35.37 30.85 8.50
CA LYS A 73 34.20 31.74 8.58
C LYS A 73 32.97 30.92 8.89
N THR A 74 32.21 31.37 9.88
CA THR A 74 30.91 30.79 10.23
C THR A 74 29.87 31.34 9.26
N VAL A 75 29.26 30.45 8.47
CA VAL A 75 28.20 30.78 7.52
C VAL A 75 26.92 30.06 7.98
N HIS A 76 25.79 30.77 7.95
CA HIS A 76 24.49 30.18 8.26
C HIS A 76 23.95 29.47 7.02
N VAL A 77 23.74 28.17 7.13
CA VAL A 77 23.33 27.30 6.03
C VAL A 77 21.93 26.76 6.32
N LEU A 78 21.10 26.77 5.27
CA LEU A 78 19.74 26.21 5.34
C LEU A 78 19.81 24.68 5.24
N PHE A 79 19.12 24.01 6.14
CA PHE A 79 18.99 22.56 6.20
C PHE A 79 17.52 22.17 6.10
N ILE A 80 17.25 21.16 5.28
CA ILE A 80 15.97 20.45 5.28
C ILE A 80 16.21 19.17 6.06
N ARG A 81 15.47 18.99 7.15
CA ARG A 81 15.49 17.79 7.99
C ARG A 81 14.16 17.06 7.85
N SER A 82 14.23 15.75 7.93
CA SER A 82 13.06 14.90 8.10
C SER A 82 13.18 14.24 9.48
N GLU A 83 12.19 14.44 10.32
CA GLU A 83 12.06 13.72 11.59
C GLU A 83 11.37 12.35 11.41
N VAL A 84 11.00 12.03 10.18
CA VAL A 84 10.33 10.78 9.82
C VAL A 84 11.37 9.66 9.75
N LYS A 85 11.10 8.53 10.40
CA LYS A 85 11.94 7.34 10.31
C LYS A 85 11.93 6.84 8.86
N LEU A 86 13.06 6.30 8.39
CA LEU A 86 13.18 5.78 7.02
C LEU A 86 12.07 4.78 6.66
N ALA A 87 11.65 3.93 7.60
CA ALA A 87 10.55 2.99 7.42
C ALA A 87 9.21 3.68 7.13
N ASP A 88 8.96 4.84 7.73
CA ASP A 88 7.73 5.60 7.56
C ASP A 88 7.78 6.48 6.31
N ILE A 89 8.97 6.87 5.84
CA ILE A 89 9.16 7.60 4.58
C ILE A 89 8.63 6.77 3.38
N GLN A 90 8.89 5.47 3.34
CA GLN A 90 8.34 4.60 2.30
C GLN A 90 6.82 4.48 2.38
N ARG A 91 6.24 4.44 3.59
CA ARG A 91 4.78 4.43 3.76
C ARG A 91 4.17 5.72 3.25
N LEU A 92 4.77 6.87 3.58
CA LEU A 92 4.35 8.17 3.06
C LEU A 92 4.48 8.29 1.55
N ALA A 93 5.40 7.55 0.92
CA ALA A 93 5.50 7.48 -0.55
C ALA A 93 4.29 6.76 -1.17
N LEU A 94 3.78 5.74 -0.49
CA LEU A 94 2.64 4.92 -0.95
C LEU A 94 1.28 5.59 -0.68
N VAL A 95 1.18 6.46 0.33
CA VAL A 95 -0.08 7.12 0.68
C VAL A 95 -0.42 8.23 -0.33
N PRO A 96 -1.61 8.24 -0.96
CA PRO A 96 -2.03 9.35 -1.82
C PRO A 96 -2.02 10.70 -1.09
N PRO A 97 -1.68 11.81 -1.76
CA PRO A 97 -1.52 13.10 -1.10
C PRO A 97 -2.81 13.58 -0.41
N GLU A 98 -3.98 13.16 -0.88
CA GLU A 98 -5.28 13.50 -0.29
C GLU A 98 -5.44 12.93 1.12
N ARG A 99 -4.88 11.73 1.38
CA ARG A 99 -4.97 11.06 2.68
C ARG A 99 -4.06 11.66 3.74
N ILE A 100 -3.00 12.36 3.36
CA ILE A 100 -2.08 13.01 4.32
C ILE A 100 -2.72 14.25 4.94
N MET A 101 -3.57 14.95 4.18
CA MET A 101 -4.24 16.17 4.64
C MET A 101 -5.46 15.91 5.51
N LEU A 102 -6.08 14.75 5.37
CA LEU A 102 -7.25 14.41 6.16
C LEU A 102 -6.78 14.07 7.57
N PRO A 103 -7.39 14.66 8.61
CA PRO A 103 -7.19 14.14 9.96
C PRO A 103 -7.48 12.64 9.91
N THR A 104 -6.60 11.83 10.52
CA THR A 104 -6.92 10.43 10.76
C THR A 104 -8.28 10.44 11.43
N LEU A 105 -9.27 9.78 10.82
CA LEU A 105 -10.55 9.58 11.47
C LEU A 105 -10.21 8.97 12.83
N GLN A 106 -10.34 9.77 13.89
CA GLN A 106 -10.44 9.22 15.22
C GLN A 106 -11.73 8.43 15.12
N GLU A 107 -11.61 7.10 15.10
CA GLU A 107 -12.72 6.21 15.35
C GLU A 107 -13.16 6.55 16.78
N GLU A 108 -13.97 7.59 16.91
CA GLU A 108 -14.72 7.88 18.11
C GLU A 108 -15.62 6.67 18.24
N GLU A 109 -15.35 5.82 19.24
CA GLU A 109 -16.21 4.68 19.57
C GLU A 109 -17.65 5.20 19.55
N PRO A 110 -18.51 4.68 18.66
CA PRO A 110 -19.84 5.24 18.48
C PRO A 110 -20.55 5.22 19.83
N PRO A 111 -21.14 6.35 20.29
CA PRO A 111 -21.78 6.39 21.59
C PRO A 111 -22.88 5.34 21.66
N ASP A 112 -22.81 4.44 22.64
CA ASP A 112 -23.77 3.34 22.87
C ASP A 112 -25.23 3.81 23.08
N ASP A 113 -25.48 5.11 23.17
CA ASP A 113 -26.80 5.72 23.45
C ASP A 113 -27.56 6.16 22.18
N LEU A 114 -26.95 6.06 21.00
CA LEU A 114 -27.59 6.45 19.73
C LEU A 114 -28.43 5.34 19.09
N PHE A 115 -28.37 4.13 19.64
CA PHE A 115 -29.10 2.97 19.18
C PHE A 115 -30.02 2.47 20.30
N PRO A 116 -31.34 2.29 20.05
CA PRO A 116 -32.22 1.67 21.04
C PRO A 116 -31.66 0.31 21.47
N GLU A 117 -31.78 -0.09 22.74
CA GLU A 117 -31.27 -1.38 23.25
C GLU A 117 -31.75 -2.59 22.41
N GLN A 118 -32.87 -2.47 21.71
CA GLN A 118 -33.36 -3.52 20.80
C GLN A 118 -32.51 -3.61 19.51
N VAL A 119 -31.99 -2.48 19.03
CA VAL A 119 -31.03 -2.41 17.92
C VAL A 119 -29.66 -2.85 18.41
N ILE A 120 -29.21 -2.47 19.61
CA ILE A 120 -27.95 -2.95 20.20
C ILE A 120 -28.00 -4.44 20.53
N LYS A 121 -29.16 -5.03 20.87
CA LYS A 121 -29.28 -6.49 20.99
C LYS A 121 -29.36 -7.18 19.64
N ALA A 122 -30.01 -6.58 18.64
CA ALA A 122 -29.97 -7.09 17.27
C ALA A 122 -28.57 -6.96 16.66
N GLU A 123 -27.83 -5.93 17.06
CA GLU A 123 -26.45 -5.66 16.68
C GLU A 123 -25.50 -6.47 17.56
N ALA A 124 -25.68 -6.72 18.85
CA ALA A 124 -24.83 -7.63 19.63
C ALA A 124 -25.02 -9.08 19.16
N VAL A 125 -26.24 -9.43 18.74
CA VAL A 125 -26.51 -10.68 18.02
C VAL A 125 -25.98 -10.64 16.57
N GLY A 126 -25.69 -9.46 16.01
CA GLY A 126 -25.11 -9.27 14.67
C GLY A 126 -23.63 -8.80 14.62
N GLN A 127 -23.00 -8.54 15.76
CA GLN A 127 -21.68 -7.92 15.97
C GLN A 127 -20.75 -8.87 16.71
N GLU A 128 -21.26 -9.94 17.33
CA GLU A 128 -20.47 -11.17 17.43
C GLU A 128 -20.20 -11.78 16.03
N GLU A 129 -20.78 -11.26 14.95
CA GLU A 129 -20.61 -11.75 13.57
C GLU A 129 -19.88 -10.81 12.57
N LYS A 130 -19.36 -9.63 12.95
CA LYS A 130 -18.57 -8.76 12.02
C LYS A 130 -17.56 -7.88 12.76
N GLU A 131 -16.32 -8.31 13.02
CA GLU A 131 -15.20 -8.24 12.07
C GLU A 131 -14.66 -9.64 11.68
N GLU A 132 -15.53 -10.41 11.04
CA GLU A 132 -15.15 -11.58 10.27
C GLU A 132 -15.74 -11.40 8.86
N ALA A 133 -15.17 -12.08 7.88
CA ALA A 133 -15.69 -12.17 6.52
C ALA A 133 -17.23 -12.38 6.51
N PRO A 134 -17.96 -11.99 5.45
CA PRO A 134 -19.43 -12.12 5.40
C PRO A 134 -19.88 -13.51 5.89
N PRO A 135 -20.92 -13.60 6.75
CA PRO A 135 -21.31 -14.85 7.39
C PRO A 135 -21.53 -15.95 6.34
N PRO A 136 -21.14 -17.21 6.63
CA PRO A 136 -21.45 -18.32 5.76
C PRO A 136 -22.98 -18.41 5.63
N GLU A 137 -23.48 -18.20 4.40
CA GLU A 137 -24.78 -18.71 3.99
C GLU A 137 -24.89 -20.17 4.48
N PRO A 138 -26.09 -20.66 4.87
CA PRO A 138 -26.23 -22.02 5.35
C PRO A 138 -25.57 -22.94 4.31
N VAL A 139 -24.42 -23.48 4.71
CA VAL A 139 -23.67 -24.42 3.90
C VAL A 139 -24.52 -25.68 3.94
N GLU A 140 -25.52 -25.73 3.05
CA GLU A 140 -25.78 -26.97 2.33
C GLU A 140 -24.40 -27.47 1.97
N GLU A 141 -24.03 -28.63 2.50
CA GLU A 141 -22.76 -29.29 2.25
C GLU A 141 -22.57 -29.39 0.74
N ARG A 142 -22.03 -28.34 0.11
CA ARG A 142 -21.73 -28.34 -1.31
C ARG A 142 -20.68 -29.42 -1.43
N THR A 143 -21.05 -30.50 -2.07
CA THR A 143 -20.11 -31.54 -2.42
C THR A 143 -19.35 -31.08 -3.66
N PRO A 144 -18.17 -31.63 -3.96
CA PRO A 144 -17.50 -31.39 -5.25
C PRO A 144 -18.35 -31.77 -6.48
N ASP A 145 -19.51 -32.40 -6.27
CA ASP A 145 -20.51 -32.72 -7.28
C ASP A 145 -21.49 -31.58 -7.61
N ASP A 146 -21.61 -30.58 -6.74
CA ASP A 146 -22.53 -29.45 -6.90
C ASP A 146 -21.91 -28.24 -7.64
N VAL A 147 -20.62 -28.31 -7.98
CA VAL A 147 -19.93 -27.27 -8.75
C VAL A 147 -20.35 -27.36 -10.21
N VAL A 148 -20.92 -26.29 -10.76
CA VAL A 148 -21.29 -26.21 -12.18
C VAL A 148 -20.24 -25.44 -13.00
N ALA A 149 -20.29 -25.56 -14.33
CA ALA A 149 -19.35 -24.89 -15.24
C ALA A 149 -19.37 -23.35 -15.12
N GLU A 150 -20.47 -22.78 -14.63
CA GLU A 150 -20.64 -21.35 -14.40
C GLU A 150 -19.84 -20.84 -13.19
N ASP A 151 -19.61 -21.70 -12.18
CA ASP A 151 -18.83 -21.36 -10.98
C ASP A 151 -17.32 -21.33 -11.25
N VAL A 152 -16.89 -21.88 -12.40
CA VAL A 152 -15.47 -22.02 -12.76
C VAL A 152 -15.16 -21.33 -14.10
N PRO A 153 -15.30 -19.99 -14.17
CA PRO A 153 -15.07 -19.25 -15.41
C PRO A 153 -13.60 -19.27 -15.84
N ASP A 154 -12.66 -19.29 -14.89
CA ASP A 154 -11.23 -19.18 -15.17
C ASP A 154 -10.38 -20.06 -14.23
N LEU A 155 -9.08 -20.14 -14.51
CA LEU A 155 -8.13 -20.92 -13.70
C LEU A 155 -8.03 -20.39 -12.25
N ASN A 156 -8.30 -19.11 -12.01
CA ASN A 156 -8.36 -18.57 -10.65
C ASN A 156 -9.56 -19.10 -9.85
N ALA A 157 -10.70 -19.28 -10.52
CA ALA A 157 -11.85 -19.92 -9.92
C ALA A 157 -11.55 -21.38 -9.59
N VAL A 158 -10.84 -22.11 -10.46
CA VAL A 158 -10.37 -23.49 -10.17
C VAL A 158 -9.57 -23.52 -8.88
N PHE A 159 -8.59 -22.63 -8.71
CA PHE A 159 -7.77 -22.60 -7.49
C PHE A 159 -8.60 -22.30 -6.23
N ARG A 160 -9.57 -21.38 -6.32
CA ARG A 160 -10.44 -21.02 -5.19
C ARG A 160 -11.36 -22.17 -4.79
N VAL A 161 -12.00 -22.80 -5.77
CA VAL A 161 -12.90 -23.94 -5.56
C VAL A 161 -12.11 -25.15 -5.04
N CYS A 162 -10.92 -25.40 -5.57
CA CYS A 162 -10.02 -26.45 -5.08
C CYS A 162 -9.60 -26.23 -3.63
N PHE A 163 -9.25 -25.00 -3.24
CA PHE A 163 -8.89 -24.67 -1.86
C PHE A 163 -10.08 -24.82 -0.91
N HIS A 164 -11.29 -24.53 -1.38
CA HIS A 164 -12.51 -24.68 -0.59
C HIS A 164 -12.82 -26.14 -0.25
N PHE A 165 -12.67 -27.07 -1.20
CA PHE A 165 -12.93 -28.49 -0.98
C PHE A 165 -11.73 -29.29 -0.47
N TRP A 166 -10.51 -28.84 -0.78
CA TRP A 166 -9.26 -29.48 -0.37
C TRP A 166 -8.30 -28.41 0.19
N PRO A 167 -8.40 -28.10 1.50
CA PRO A 167 -7.62 -27.04 2.15
C PRO A 167 -6.09 -27.20 2.03
N ASP A 168 -5.62 -28.44 1.89
CA ASP A 168 -4.20 -28.77 1.72
C ASP A 168 -3.67 -28.43 0.31
N MET A 169 -4.56 -28.10 -0.64
CA MET A 169 -4.21 -27.91 -2.05
C MET A 169 -4.01 -26.43 -2.38
N GLN A 170 -2.80 -25.94 -2.11
CA GLN A 170 -2.36 -24.60 -2.52
C GLN A 170 -2.22 -24.51 -4.06
N PRO A 171 -2.31 -23.31 -4.67
CA PRO A 171 -2.22 -23.13 -6.13
C PRO A 171 -1.02 -23.82 -6.81
N PRO A 172 0.19 -23.89 -6.21
CA PRO A 172 1.31 -24.63 -6.80
C PRO A 172 1.08 -26.15 -6.84
N ALA A 173 0.36 -26.71 -5.86
CA ALA A 173 0.01 -28.13 -5.84
C ALA A 173 -1.03 -28.44 -6.93
N VAL A 174 -2.02 -27.56 -7.11
CA VAL A 174 -3.00 -27.68 -8.21
C VAL A 174 -2.31 -27.66 -9.58
N CYS A 175 -1.38 -26.72 -9.79
CA CYS A 175 -0.64 -26.64 -11.05
C CYS A 175 0.17 -27.91 -11.32
N LYS A 176 0.76 -28.50 -10.26
CA LYS A 176 1.52 -29.75 -10.36
C LYS A 176 0.64 -30.95 -10.72
N GLU A 177 -0.56 -31.05 -10.14
CA GLU A 177 -1.54 -32.10 -10.47
C GLU A 177 -2.06 -31.96 -11.91
N LEU A 178 -2.11 -30.74 -12.43
CA LEU A 178 -2.42 -30.45 -13.85
C LEU A 178 -1.22 -30.65 -14.79
N GLY A 179 -0.04 -31.03 -14.27
CA GLY A 179 1.17 -31.30 -15.06
C GLY A 179 2.04 -30.09 -15.39
N TYR A 180 1.79 -28.93 -14.78
CA TYR A 180 2.56 -27.69 -14.99
C TYR A 180 3.55 -27.45 -13.83
N THR A 181 4.78 -27.11 -14.19
CA THR A 181 5.85 -26.78 -13.22
C THR A 181 5.68 -25.41 -12.58
N THR A 182 5.07 -24.45 -13.30
CA THR A 182 4.84 -23.10 -12.79
C THR A 182 3.40 -22.66 -13.03
N GLN A 183 2.91 -21.77 -12.15
CA GLN A 183 1.57 -21.21 -12.26
C GLN A 183 1.40 -20.34 -13.52
N MET A 184 2.49 -19.70 -13.98
CA MET A 184 2.49 -18.90 -15.20
C MET A 184 2.28 -19.77 -16.44
N ASP A 185 2.93 -20.94 -16.53
CA ASP A 185 2.73 -21.89 -17.64
C ASP A 185 1.27 -22.37 -17.70
N ALA A 186 0.65 -22.60 -16.54
CA ALA A 186 -0.75 -22.97 -16.44
C ALA A 186 -1.67 -21.83 -16.91
N TYR A 187 -1.41 -20.57 -16.51
CA TYR A 187 -2.19 -19.43 -16.99
C TYR A 187 -2.07 -19.21 -18.49
N GLU A 188 -0.88 -19.44 -19.07
CA GLU A 188 -0.68 -19.34 -20.52
C GLU A 188 -1.42 -20.45 -21.28
N ALA A 189 -1.40 -21.68 -20.79
CA ALA A 189 -2.09 -22.82 -21.40
C ALA A 189 -3.62 -22.69 -21.38
N TYR A 190 -4.16 -22.05 -20.34
CA TYR A 190 -5.60 -21.81 -20.13
C TYR A 190 -6.04 -20.39 -20.44
N ARG A 191 -5.18 -19.57 -21.07
CA ARG A 191 -5.50 -18.18 -21.42
C ARG A 191 -6.71 -18.11 -22.36
N GLY A 192 -7.84 -17.62 -21.85
CA GLY A 192 -9.09 -17.49 -22.61
C GLY A 192 -9.90 -18.79 -22.76
N LYS A 193 -9.55 -19.84 -22.03
CA LYS A 193 -10.35 -21.08 -21.91
C LYS A 193 -11.10 -21.11 -20.57
N SER A 194 -12.22 -21.83 -20.51
CA SER A 194 -12.91 -22.05 -19.24
C SER A 194 -12.08 -22.95 -18.33
N GLY A 195 -12.07 -22.66 -17.03
CA GLY A 195 -11.36 -23.46 -16.03
C GLY A 195 -12.00 -24.83 -15.76
N TRP A 196 -13.19 -25.07 -16.32
CA TRP A 196 -14.00 -26.26 -16.09
C TRP A 196 -13.28 -27.59 -16.40
N GLU A 197 -12.51 -27.66 -17.50
CA GLU A 197 -11.74 -28.86 -17.85
C GLU A 197 -10.66 -29.18 -16.81
N ALA A 198 -10.01 -28.14 -16.28
CA ALA A 198 -9.01 -28.27 -15.22
C ALA A 198 -9.67 -28.74 -13.91
N TRP A 199 -10.85 -28.19 -13.59
CA TRP A 199 -11.64 -28.63 -12.43
C TRP A 199 -12.03 -30.11 -12.51
N LEU A 200 -12.56 -30.59 -13.65
CA LEU A 200 -12.91 -32.00 -13.84
C LEU A 200 -11.71 -32.93 -13.70
N THR A 201 -10.56 -32.52 -14.23
CA THR A 201 -9.30 -33.27 -14.10
C THR A 201 -8.93 -33.44 -12.63
N ILE A 202 -8.92 -32.35 -11.86
CA ILE A 202 -8.60 -32.38 -10.42
C ILE A 202 -9.63 -33.20 -9.64
N LYS A 203 -10.92 -33.03 -9.95
CA LYS A 203 -12.01 -33.78 -9.32
C LYS A 203 -11.84 -35.29 -9.51
N SER A 204 -11.54 -35.73 -10.73
CA SER A 204 -11.29 -37.16 -11.03
C SER A 204 -10.06 -37.75 -10.34
N LEU A 205 -9.05 -36.93 -10.04
CA LEU A 205 -7.84 -37.37 -9.33
C LEU A 205 -8.07 -37.52 -7.82
N LYS A 206 -9.05 -36.80 -7.24
CA LYS A 206 -9.25 -36.70 -5.79
C LYS A 206 -10.51 -37.35 -5.26
N GLN A 207 -11.57 -37.52 -6.07
CA GLN A 207 -12.71 -38.33 -5.64
C GLN A 207 -12.31 -39.82 -5.64
N PRO A 208 -12.49 -40.55 -4.52
CA PRO A 208 -12.32 -42.00 -4.53
C PRO A 208 -13.35 -42.60 -5.49
N ILE A 209 -12.88 -43.40 -6.44
CA ILE A 209 -13.73 -44.26 -7.27
C ILE A 209 -14.59 -45.07 -6.30
N GLU A 210 -15.91 -44.82 -6.26
CA GLU A 210 -16.84 -45.66 -5.54
C GLU A 210 -16.66 -47.09 -6.05
N GLN A 211 -16.08 -47.97 -5.24
CA GLN A 211 -16.10 -49.39 -5.52
C GLN A 211 -17.57 -49.84 -5.38
N PRO A 212 -18.14 -50.52 -6.39
CA PRO A 212 -19.51 -51.01 -6.30
C PRO A 212 -19.60 -51.99 -5.13
N LYS A 213 -20.51 -51.71 -4.19
CA LYS A 213 -20.85 -52.63 -3.09
C LYS A 213 -21.45 -53.90 -3.70
N GLU A 214 -20.69 -54.99 -3.69
CA GLU A 214 -21.23 -56.37 -3.70
C GLU A 214 -21.71 -56.77 -2.30
#